data_AF-A0A9P9S4M6-F1
#
_entry.id   AF-A0A9P9S4M6-F1
#
_cell.length_a   1.000
_cell.length_b   1.000
_cell.length_c   1.000
_cell.angle_alpha   90.00
_cell.angle_beta   90.00
_cell.angle_gamma   90.00
#
_symmetry.space_group_name_H-M   'P 1'
#
loop_
_entity.id
_entity.type
_entity.pdbx_description
1 polymer ?
#
loop_
_entity_poly.entity_id
_entity_poly.type
_entity_poly.pdbx_seq_one_letter_code
_entity_poly.pdbx_strand_id
1 'polypeptide(L)'
;MKSLTPRQSAWMPYTRSPDFTTVKGAVLDLSVLSWIGQTPECFQFRVETIKWIQERLRDPKKALNYATIGAIMTFTMWTAGYGDSTEMSTHMDAVQRIIDSRGGFASFHDDGPMVAKLTLFDSMIAVLTGKAPRFPQVDYYLFLPESPTQATPIHDSPLSGDGDFETIITHSKNTDIIILLLKQMWILTLDHRLLTLAEETSTSRPQIAFSVEPQHNYSTHLLTLPLLSTCHDPNHNHVLETLQHTSTIYHRAIEFLAIDFPSPLNERAYQDLCTAFGKCSDDDFWVRYPGVQLWVLLVGTAASRGKKEAAFWMFYLSRTGSFSNAANWLTGNAAIRLFLDIQRRMRDAGASSS
;
A
#
# COMPACT_ATOMS: atom_id res chain seq x y z
N MET A 1 14.41 -19.95 -25.19
CA MET A 1 13.88 -18.87 -24.32
C MET A 1 12.90 -19.50 -23.34
N LYS A 2 13.10 -19.34 -22.03
CA LYS A 2 12.06 -19.69 -21.03
C LYS A 2 10.94 -18.67 -21.19
N SER A 3 9.72 -19.13 -21.45
CA SER A 3 8.55 -18.26 -21.55
C SER A 3 8.36 -17.52 -20.23
N LEU A 4 8.35 -16.18 -20.27
CA LEU A 4 8.07 -15.30 -19.14
C LEU A 4 6.56 -15.31 -18.86
N THR A 5 6.00 -16.50 -18.58
CA THR A 5 4.56 -16.59 -18.40
C THR A 5 4.11 -15.86 -17.14
N PRO A 6 3.04 -15.06 -17.17
CA PRO A 6 2.46 -14.36 -16.01
C PRO A 6 1.73 -15.31 -15.03
N ARG A 7 2.12 -16.59 -15.00
CA ARG A 7 1.41 -17.67 -14.27
C ARG A 7 1.42 -17.51 -12.76
N GLN A 8 2.27 -16.64 -12.22
CA GLN A 8 2.40 -16.41 -10.79
C GLN A 8 2.38 -14.90 -10.54
N SER A 9 1.30 -14.44 -9.93
CA SER A 9 1.13 -13.06 -9.46
C SER A 9 1.14 -13.07 -7.93
N ALA A 10 1.77 -12.07 -7.33
CA ALA A 10 1.74 -11.86 -5.87
C ALA A 10 0.30 -11.62 -5.34
N TRP A 11 -0.64 -11.30 -6.23
CA TRP A 11 -2.05 -11.06 -5.92
C TRP A 11 -2.93 -12.31 -6.05
N MET A 12 -2.37 -13.46 -6.43
CA MET A 12 -3.10 -14.74 -6.34
C MET A 12 -3.14 -15.21 -4.89
N PRO A 13 -4.15 -15.99 -4.45
CA PRO A 13 -4.14 -16.54 -3.10
C PRO A 13 -2.98 -17.54 -2.96
N TYR A 14 -2.41 -17.64 -1.76
CA TYR A 14 -1.32 -18.55 -1.40
C TYR A 14 0.03 -18.29 -2.12
N THR A 15 0.17 -17.19 -2.86
CA THR A 15 1.47 -16.74 -3.37
C THR A 15 2.16 -15.83 -2.36
N ARG A 16 3.48 -16.04 -2.17
CA ARG A 16 4.26 -15.36 -1.14
C ARG A 16 4.15 -13.83 -1.27
N SER A 17 3.60 -13.22 -0.23
CA SER A 17 3.81 -11.82 0.11
C SER A 17 5.25 -11.65 0.64
N PRO A 18 6.04 -10.67 0.14
CA PRO A 18 7.36 -10.38 0.70
C PRO A 18 7.26 -10.10 2.20
N ASP A 19 8.21 -10.61 2.98
CA ASP A 19 8.23 -10.32 4.42
C ASP A 19 8.63 -8.86 4.64
N PHE A 20 7.69 -8.01 5.04
CA PHE A 20 7.90 -6.58 5.16
C PHE A 20 8.94 -6.24 6.25
N THR A 21 9.13 -7.11 7.25
CA THR A 21 10.17 -6.98 8.28
C THR A 21 11.59 -7.15 7.73
N THR A 22 11.74 -7.54 6.47
CA THR A 22 13.06 -7.65 5.80
C THR A 22 13.35 -6.48 4.85
N VAL A 23 12.45 -5.50 4.76
CA VAL A 23 12.55 -4.39 3.79
C VAL A 23 13.34 -3.23 4.38
N LYS A 24 14.63 -3.18 4.07
CA LYS A 24 15.57 -2.15 4.57
C LYS A 24 15.47 -0.78 3.87
N GLY A 25 14.30 -0.37 3.36
CA GLY A 25 14.11 0.91 2.64
C GLY A 25 13.84 0.76 1.12
N ALA A 26 14.07 1.83 0.35
CA ALA A 26 13.76 1.89 -1.07
C ALA A 26 14.72 1.05 -1.94
N VAL A 27 14.35 -0.21 -2.24
CA VAL A 27 15.12 -1.20 -3.05
C VAL A 27 15.41 -0.79 -4.49
N LEU A 28 14.51 -0.04 -5.10
CA LEU A 28 14.64 0.53 -6.43
C LEU A 28 14.33 2.02 -6.34
N ASP A 29 15.34 2.85 -6.62
CA ASP A 29 15.14 4.28 -6.83
C ASP A 29 14.13 4.53 -7.96
N LEU A 30 13.46 5.68 -7.92
CA LEU A 30 12.50 6.11 -8.92
C LEU A 30 13.04 5.98 -10.36
N SER A 31 14.30 6.37 -10.58
CA SER A 31 14.96 6.28 -11.89
C SER A 31 15.12 4.84 -12.36
N VAL A 32 15.39 3.91 -11.45
CA VAL A 32 15.53 2.48 -11.75
C VAL A 32 14.18 1.88 -12.11
N LEU A 33 13.12 2.17 -11.36
CA LEU A 33 11.77 1.71 -11.72
C LEU A 33 11.30 2.29 -13.07
N SER A 34 11.58 3.56 -13.31
CA SER A 34 11.31 4.19 -14.61
C SER A 34 12.08 3.50 -15.74
N TRP A 35 13.35 3.15 -15.52
CA TRP A 35 14.17 2.45 -16.50
C TRP A 35 13.64 1.03 -16.76
N ILE A 36 13.35 0.25 -15.71
CA ILE A 36 12.74 -1.09 -15.83
C ILE A 36 11.43 -1.02 -16.63
N GLY A 37 10.60 -0.01 -16.38
CA GLY A 37 9.34 0.20 -17.10
C GLY A 37 9.49 0.43 -18.61
N GLN A 38 10.70 0.76 -19.08
CA GLN A 38 11.05 1.07 -20.46
C GLN A 38 11.92 -0.01 -21.13
N THR A 39 12.27 -1.09 -20.42
CA THR A 39 13.09 -2.15 -21.03
C THR A 39 12.29 -3.00 -22.03
N PRO A 40 12.93 -3.53 -23.09
CA PRO A 40 12.29 -4.45 -24.02
C PRO A 40 11.62 -5.65 -23.33
N GLU A 41 12.23 -6.17 -22.27
CA GLU A 41 11.71 -7.30 -21.48
C GLU A 41 10.41 -6.93 -20.76
N CYS A 42 10.32 -5.72 -20.22
CA CYS A 42 9.10 -5.23 -19.57
C CYS A 42 7.97 -5.04 -20.58
N PHE A 43 8.28 -4.47 -21.76
CA PHE A 43 7.31 -4.38 -22.86
C PHE A 43 6.86 -5.77 -23.33
N GLN A 44 7.79 -6.71 -23.52
CA GLN A 44 7.48 -8.08 -23.90
C GLN A 44 6.59 -8.75 -22.85
N PHE A 45 6.94 -8.66 -21.56
CA PHE A 45 6.15 -9.20 -20.47
C PHE A 45 4.72 -8.65 -20.47
N ARG A 46 4.54 -7.34 -20.69
CA ARG A 46 3.21 -6.72 -20.78
C ARG A 46 2.41 -7.25 -21.96
N VAL A 47 3.00 -7.31 -23.16
CA VAL A 47 2.33 -7.82 -24.36
C VAL A 47 1.95 -9.29 -24.17
N GLU A 48 2.85 -10.12 -23.63
CA GLU A 48 2.58 -11.52 -23.33
C GLU A 48 1.48 -11.66 -22.27
N THR A 49 1.45 -10.80 -21.26
CA THR A 49 0.41 -10.78 -20.22
C THR A 49 -0.96 -10.42 -20.79
N ILE A 50 -1.05 -9.39 -21.64
CA ILE A 50 -2.30 -9.02 -22.31
C ILE A 50 -2.80 -10.17 -23.18
N LYS A 51 -1.94 -10.77 -24.01
CA LYS A 51 -2.30 -11.92 -24.85
C LYS A 51 -2.81 -13.09 -24.01
N TRP A 52 -2.13 -13.38 -22.91
CA TRP A 52 -2.51 -14.44 -21.99
C TRP A 52 -3.87 -14.17 -21.31
N ILE A 53 -4.12 -12.94 -20.84
CA ILE A 53 -5.42 -12.54 -20.28
C ILE A 53 -6.51 -12.71 -21.35
N GLN A 54 -6.31 -12.18 -22.55
CA GLN A 54 -7.26 -12.27 -23.66
C GLN A 54 -7.59 -13.71 -24.03
N GLU A 55 -6.61 -14.60 -24.07
CA GLU A 55 -6.82 -16.03 -24.32
C GLU A 55 -7.70 -16.67 -23.24
N ARG A 56 -7.45 -16.34 -21.97
CA ARG A 56 -8.24 -16.86 -20.84
C ARG A 56 -9.65 -16.33 -20.81
N LEU A 57 -9.88 -15.08 -21.22
CA LEU A 57 -11.21 -14.49 -21.29
C LEU A 57 -12.12 -15.16 -22.33
N ARG A 58 -11.57 -15.94 -23.28
CA ARG A 58 -12.35 -16.74 -24.24
C ARG A 58 -12.99 -18.00 -23.62
N ASP A 59 -12.51 -18.45 -22.47
CA ASP A 59 -13.02 -19.61 -21.76
C ASP A 59 -13.60 -19.15 -20.41
N PRO A 60 -14.94 -19.20 -20.21
CA PRO A 60 -15.58 -18.73 -18.98
C PRO A 60 -14.98 -19.35 -17.70
N LYS A 61 -14.55 -20.61 -17.73
CA LYS A 61 -13.94 -21.25 -16.55
C LYS A 61 -12.57 -20.66 -16.24
N LYS A 62 -11.80 -20.30 -17.26
CA LYS A 62 -10.48 -19.67 -17.09
C LYS A 62 -10.60 -18.21 -16.74
N ALA A 63 -11.55 -17.49 -17.35
CA ALA A 63 -11.82 -16.08 -17.12
C ALA A 63 -12.05 -15.75 -15.65
N LEU A 64 -12.81 -16.60 -14.95
CA LEU A 64 -13.22 -16.38 -13.55
C LEU A 64 -12.20 -16.88 -12.52
N ASN A 65 -11.12 -17.55 -12.94
CA ASN A 65 -10.12 -18.09 -12.01
C ASN A 65 -9.25 -16.96 -11.40
N TYR A 66 -8.80 -17.14 -10.16
CA TYR A 66 -7.87 -16.26 -9.45
C TYR A 66 -6.62 -15.91 -10.25
N ALA A 67 -6.12 -16.84 -11.08
CA ALA A 67 -4.96 -16.55 -11.90
C ALA A 67 -5.20 -15.38 -12.89
N THR A 68 -6.43 -15.27 -13.40
CA THR A 68 -6.82 -14.16 -14.29
C THR A 68 -6.96 -12.87 -13.50
N ILE A 69 -7.63 -12.92 -12.33
CA ILE A 69 -7.82 -11.77 -11.45
C ILE A 69 -6.45 -11.20 -11.02
N GLY A 70 -5.57 -12.06 -10.50
CA GLY A 70 -4.23 -11.67 -10.05
C GLY A 70 -3.36 -11.12 -11.19
N ALA A 71 -3.49 -11.64 -12.41
CA ALA A 71 -2.79 -11.07 -13.57
C ALA A 71 -3.30 -9.67 -13.93
N ILE A 72 -4.61 -9.43 -13.89
CA ILE A 72 -5.18 -8.09 -14.12
C ILE A 72 -4.73 -7.12 -13.01
N MET A 73 -4.74 -7.54 -11.75
CA MET A 73 -4.25 -6.71 -10.63
C MET A 73 -2.77 -6.37 -10.79
N THR A 74 -1.91 -7.36 -11.12
CA THR A 74 -0.49 -7.10 -11.42
C THR A 74 -0.34 -6.11 -12.57
N PHE A 75 -1.10 -6.29 -13.65
CA PHE A 75 -1.05 -5.40 -14.80
C PHE A 75 -1.47 -3.98 -14.42
N THR A 76 -2.54 -3.84 -13.63
CA THR A 76 -3.04 -2.55 -13.10
C THR A 76 -2.00 -1.83 -12.24
N MET A 77 -1.21 -2.57 -11.45
CA MET A 77 -0.14 -1.98 -10.65
C MET A 77 0.95 -1.36 -11.53
N TRP A 78 1.27 -1.98 -12.68
CA TRP A 78 2.25 -1.46 -13.62
C TRP A 78 1.75 -0.25 -14.40
N THR A 79 0.43 -0.09 -14.60
CA THR A 79 -0.12 1.08 -15.29
C THR A 79 -0.05 2.35 -14.44
N ALA A 80 0.08 2.23 -13.11
CA ALA A 80 0.29 3.37 -12.21
C ALA A 80 1.48 4.25 -12.64
N GLY A 81 2.54 3.67 -13.22
CA GLY A 81 3.73 4.42 -13.63
C GLY A 81 3.55 5.36 -14.81
N TYR A 82 2.43 5.23 -15.53
CA TYR A 82 2.10 6.11 -16.65
C TYR A 82 1.25 7.32 -16.21
N GLY A 83 0.84 7.37 -14.94
CA GLY A 83 -0.03 8.43 -14.43
C GLY A 83 -1.47 8.37 -14.96
N ASP A 84 -1.83 7.33 -15.73
CA ASP A 84 -3.17 7.18 -16.30
C ASP A 84 -4.13 6.51 -15.31
N SER A 85 -4.72 7.34 -14.45
CA SER A 85 -5.76 6.91 -13.51
C SER A 85 -7.03 6.36 -14.20
N THR A 86 -7.26 6.68 -15.47
CA THR A 86 -8.40 6.19 -16.26
C THR A 86 -8.17 4.75 -16.69
N GLU A 87 -6.97 4.44 -17.16
CA GLU A 87 -6.56 3.06 -17.49
C GLU A 87 -6.62 2.17 -16.25
N MET A 88 -6.09 2.63 -15.12
CA MET A 88 -6.20 1.90 -13.84
C MET A 88 -7.65 1.65 -13.43
N SER A 89 -8.51 2.66 -13.61
CA SER A 89 -9.94 2.51 -13.32
C SER A 89 -10.58 1.46 -14.24
N THR A 90 -10.24 1.47 -15.53
CA THR A 90 -10.75 0.51 -16.51
C THR A 90 -10.38 -0.93 -16.16
N HIS A 91 -9.15 -1.18 -15.70
CA HIS A 91 -8.75 -2.50 -15.27
C HIS A 91 -9.46 -2.96 -13.99
N MET A 92 -9.65 -2.06 -13.03
CA MET A 92 -10.41 -2.38 -11.83
C MET A 92 -11.90 -2.62 -12.10
N ASP A 93 -12.49 -1.92 -13.08
CA ASP A 93 -13.85 -2.20 -13.53
C ASP A 93 -13.94 -3.59 -14.19
N ALA A 94 -12.88 -4.03 -14.89
CA ALA A 94 -12.79 -5.39 -15.41
C ALA A 94 -12.69 -6.45 -14.28
N VAL A 95 -11.91 -6.18 -13.23
CA VAL A 95 -11.84 -7.05 -12.04
C VAL A 95 -13.20 -7.16 -11.37
N GLN A 96 -13.90 -6.03 -11.17
CA GLN A 96 -15.23 -5.99 -10.58
C GLN A 96 -16.23 -6.83 -11.40
N ARG A 97 -16.26 -6.68 -12.73
CA ARG A 97 -17.13 -7.49 -13.61
C ARG A 97 -16.85 -8.99 -13.50
N ILE A 98 -15.58 -9.40 -13.38
CA ILE A 98 -15.22 -10.81 -13.19
C ILE A 98 -15.74 -11.32 -11.84
N ILE A 99 -15.64 -10.52 -10.78
CA ILE A 99 -16.15 -10.88 -9.45
C ILE A 99 -17.67 -10.98 -9.46
N ASP A 100 -18.36 -10.00 -10.06
CA ASP A 100 -19.82 -10.03 -10.20
C ASP A 100 -20.28 -11.27 -10.98
N SER A 101 -19.55 -11.62 -12.05
CA SER A 101 -19.81 -12.83 -12.85
C SER A 101 -19.59 -14.14 -12.08
N ARG A 102 -18.85 -14.13 -10.97
CA ARG A 102 -18.69 -15.29 -10.06
C ARG A 102 -19.82 -15.43 -9.04
N GLY A 103 -20.78 -14.51 -9.02
CA GLY A 103 -21.79 -14.40 -7.96
C GLY A 103 -21.46 -13.32 -6.93
N GLY A 104 -20.61 -12.36 -7.29
CA GLY A 104 -20.25 -11.22 -6.45
C GLY A 104 -19.26 -11.56 -5.35
N PHE A 105 -19.02 -10.59 -4.47
CA PHE A 105 -18.02 -10.67 -3.40
C PHE A 105 -18.30 -11.82 -2.41
N ALA A 106 -19.57 -12.15 -2.15
CA ALA A 106 -19.96 -13.27 -1.28
C ALA A 106 -19.50 -14.65 -1.80
N SER A 107 -19.21 -14.78 -3.11
CA SER A 107 -18.69 -16.02 -3.69
C SER A 107 -17.29 -16.41 -3.19
N PHE A 108 -16.61 -15.50 -2.49
CA PHE A 108 -15.27 -15.71 -1.93
C PHE A 108 -15.28 -15.93 -0.41
N HIS A 109 -16.44 -16.14 0.22
CA HIS A 109 -16.54 -16.26 1.69
C HIS A 109 -15.62 -17.33 2.30
N ASP A 110 -15.39 -18.43 1.57
CA ASP A 110 -14.48 -19.52 1.97
C ASP A 110 -13.01 -19.27 1.63
N ASP A 111 -12.68 -18.17 0.93
CA ASP A 111 -11.33 -17.84 0.46
C ASP A 111 -10.85 -16.48 1.00
N GLY A 112 -10.72 -16.42 2.32
CA GLY A 112 -10.24 -15.25 3.04
C GLY A 112 -8.92 -14.65 2.52
N PRO A 113 -7.89 -15.46 2.17
CA PRO A 113 -6.66 -14.94 1.59
C PRO A 113 -6.85 -14.18 0.27
N MET A 114 -7.72 -14.66 -0.63
CA MET A 114 -8.05 -13.93 -1.86
C MET A 114 -8.80 -12.64 -1.55
N VAL A 115 -9.75 -12.67 -0.63
CA VAL A 115 -10.51 -11.48 -0.20
C VAL A 115 -9.59 -10.42 0.40
N ALA A 116 -8.63 -10.84 1.24
CA ALA A 116 -7.58 -10.01 1.80
C ALA A 116 -6.78 -9.30 0.70
N LYS A 117 -6.22 -10.06 -0.25
CA LYS A 117 -5.44 -9.50 -1.37
C LYS A 117 -6.26 -8.56 -2.25
N LEU A 118 -7.50 -8.92 -2.54
CA LEU A 118 -8.40 -8.12 -3.37
C LEU A 118 -8.74 -6.77 -2.72
N THR A 119 -9.18 -6.80 -1.45
CA THR A 119 -9.58 -5.59 -0.72
C THR A 119 -8.40 -4.68 -0.41
N LEU A 120 -7.22 -5.24 -0.11
CA LEU A 120 -5.99 -4.44 0.01
C LEU A 120 -5.66 -3.77 -1.31
N PHE A 121 -5.64 -4.53 -2.41
CA PHE A 121 -5.30 -3.98 -3.71
C PHE A 121 -6.23 -2.83 -4.09
N ASP A 122 -7.53 -3.04 -3.96
CA ASP A 122 -8.54 -2.01 -4.22
C ASP A 122 -8.38 -0.80 -3.30
N SER A 123 -8.02 -1.00 -2.03
CA SER A 123 -7.70 0.08 -1.11
C SER A 123 -6.48 0.89 -1.57
N MET A 124 -5.41 0.24 -2.03
CA MET A 124 -4.24 0.95 -2.57
C MET A 124 -4.59 1.76 -3.83
N ILE A 125 -5.41 1.18 -4.73
CA ILE A 125 -5.90 1.90 -5.91
C ILE A 125 -6.77 3.09 -5.50
N ALA A 126 -7.63 2.94 -4.49
CA ALA A 126 -8.44 4.02 -3.94
C ALA A 126 -7.57 5.15 -3.37
N VAL A 127 -6.51 4.82 -2.62
CA VAL A 127 -5.53 5.80 -2.10
C VAL A 127 -4.90 6.60 -3.24
N LEU A 128 -4.38 5.91 -4.26
CA LEU A 128 -3.71 6.55 -5.39
C LEU A 128 -4.68 7.41 -6.20
N THR A 129 -5.83 6.84 -6.59
CA THR A 129 -6.79 7.53 -7.47
C THR A 129 -7.63 8.57 -6.76
N GLY A 130 -7.68 8.54 -5.42
CA GLY A 130 -8.58 9.35 -4.62
C GLY A 130 -10.04 8.99 -4.78
N LYS A 131 -10.36 7.85 -5.41
CA LYS A 131 -11.73 7.36 -5.55
C LYS A 131 -12.10 6.47 -4.37
N ALA A 132 -13.40 6.22 -4.18
CA ALA A 132 -13.83 5.23 -3.20
C ALA A 132 -13.39 3.81 -3.62
N PRO A 133 -13.08 2.91 -2.67
CA PRO A 133 -12.92 1.49 -2.96
C PRO A 133 -14.16 0.92 -3.67
N ARG A 134 -13.96 -0.02 -4.59
CA ARG A 134 -15.03 -0.72 -5.32
C ARG A 134 -15.60 -1.88 -4.52
N PHE A 135 -14.80 -2.52 -3.69
CA PHE A 135 -15.20 -3.66 -2.88
C PHE A 135 -15.55 -3.24 -1.46
N PRO A 136 -16.49 -3.94 -0.81
CA PRO A 136 -16.85 -3.63 0.56
C PRO A 136 -15.65 -3.82 1.49
N GLN A 137 -15.58 -2.98 2.52
CA GLN A 137 -14.72 -3.25 3.67
C GLN A 137 -15.27 -4.47 4.43
N VAL A 138 -14.37 -5.34 4.87
CA VAL A 138 -14.70 -6.61 5.55
C VAL A 138 -13.95 -6.74 6.84
N ASP A 139 -14.53 -7.35 7.86
CA ASP A 139 -13.78 -7.62 9.09
C ASP A 139 -13.21 -9.02 9.02
N TYR A 140 -11.92 -9.12 9.30
CA TYR A 140 -11.19 -10.38 9.28
C TYR A 140 -11.11 -10.93 10.70
N TYR A 141 -11.38 -12.22 10.87
CA TYR A 141 -11.15 -12.93 12.13
C TYR A 141 -10.23 -14.13 11.90
N LEU A 142 -9.37 -14.41 12.87
CA LEU A 142 -8.35 -15.45 12.76
C LEU A 142 -8.91 -16.79 13.23
N PHE A 143 -8.72 -17.85 12.42
CA PHE A 143 -9.29 -19.17 12.70
C PHE A 143 -8.45 -20.06 13.62
N LEU A 144 -7.31 -19.60 14.15
CA LEU A 144 -6.48 -20.33 15.11
C LEU A 144 -5.92 -19.41 16.21
N PRO A 145 -5.72 -19.91 17.45
CA PRO A 145 -5.00 -19.17 18.47
C PRO A 145 -3.55 -19.01 18.03
N GLU A 146 -3.04 -17.80 18.12
CA GLU A 146 -1.65 -17.45 17.80
C GLU A 146 -0.68 -18.41 18.51
N SER A 147 0.29 -18.96 17.79
CA SER A 147 1.55 -19.32 18.45
C SER A 147 2.08 -18.06 19.14
N PRO A 148 2.47 -18.11 20.42
CA PRO A 148 2.77 -16.94 21.27
C PRO A 148 4.06 -16.19 20.89
N THR A 149 4.55 -16.36 19.67
CA THR A 149 5.44 -15.37 19.06
C THR A 149 4.64 -14.10 18.82
N GLN A 150 4.56 -13.29 19.88
CA GLN A 150 4.04 -11.93 19.93
C GLN A 150 4.66 -11.13 18.78
N ALA A 151 3.97 -11.10 17.65
CA ALA A 151 4.19 -10.02 16.71
C ALA A 151 3.66 -8.78 17.42
N THR A 152 4.56 -7.88 17.82
CA THR A 152 4.17 -6.58 18.37
C THR A 152 3.30 -5.88 17.33
N PRO A 153 2.02 -5.62 17.61
CA PRO A 153 1.14 -4.97 16.66
C PRO A 153 1.67 -3.58 16.29
N ILE A 154 1.38 -3.17 15.05
CA ILE A 154 1.86 -1.93 14.42
C ILE A 154 1.20 -0.72 15.09
N HIS A 155 1.71 -0.28 16.24
CA HIS A 155 1.18 0.87 17.00
C HIS A 155 2.05 2.12 16.89
N ASP A 156 3.08 2.07 16.08
CA ASP A 156 4.11 3.09 15.90
C ASP A 156 3.73 4.18 14.89
N SER A 157 2.48 4.25 14.41
CA SER A 157 2.06 5.17 13.34
C SER A 157 1.15 6.31 13.83
N PRO A 158 1.15 7.48 13.17
CA PRO A 158 0.08 8.47 13.34
C PRO A 158 -1.33 7.91 13.02
N LEU A 159 -1.42 6.88 12.18
CA LEU A 159 -2.69 6.26 11.77
C LEU A 159 -3.14 5.10 12.68
N SER A 160 -2.29 4.61 13.57
CA SER A 160 -2.59 3.50 14.48
C SER A 160 -2.10 3.82 15.90
N GLY A 161 -2.21 2.87 16.83
CA GLY A 161 -1.65 3.01 18.18
C GLY A 161 -2.34 4.02 19.10
N ASP A 162 -1.77 4.21 20.28
CA ASP A 162 -2.25 5.08 21.36
C ASP A 162 -1.57 6.46 21.40
N GLY A 163 -0.63 6.71 20.47
CA GLY A 163 0.13 7.95 20.40
C GLY A 163 1.37 7.97 21.28
N ASP A 164 1.72 6.85 21.92
CA ASP A 164 3.00 6.70 22.58
C ASP A 164 4.09 6.37 21.56
N PHE A 165 5.01 7.31 21.38
CA PHE A 165 6.16 7.17 20.49
C PHE A 165 7.49 7.22 21.24
N GLU A 166 7.49 7.21 22.58
CA GLU A 166 8.71 7.30 23.40
C GLU A 166 9.63 6.09 23.21
N THR A 167 9.09 4.96 22.73
CA THR A 167 9.86 3.75 22.40
C THR A 167 10.54 3.83 21.04
N ILE A 168 10.38 4.92 20.28
CA ILE A 168 11.08 5.12 19.01
C ILE A 168 12.54 5.48 19.29
N ILE A 169 13.45 4.63 18.82
CA ILE A 169 14.89 4.76 18.97
C ILE A 169 15.48 4.85 17.57
N THR A 170 16.21 5.93 17.33
CA THR A 170 17.01 6.11 16.11
C THR A 170 18.49 6.17 16.46
N HIS A 171 19.37 5.74 15.54
CA HIS A 171 20.82 5.91 15.72
C HIS A 171 21.28 7.39 15.64
N SER A 172 20.37 8.31 15.34
CA SER A 172 20.65 9.73 15.11
C SER A 172 20.37 10.60 16.35
N LYS A 173 20.97 11.79 16.41
CA LYS A 173 20.70 12.80 17.46
C LYS A 173 19.30 13.44 17.38
N ASN A 174 18.45 13.03 16.44
CA ASN A 174 17.19 13.72 16.12
C ASN A 174 15.93 12.94 16.56
N THR A 175 16.08 11.94 17.43
CA THR A 175 14.95 11.11 17.91
C THR A 175 13.82 11.97 18.49
N ASP A 176 14.13 12.99 19.30
CA ASP A 176 13.12 13.86 19.91
C ASP A 176 12.27 14.61 18.87
N ILE A 177 12.89 15.04 17.76
CA ILE A 177 12.19 15.72 16.66
C ILE A 177 11.27 14.74 15.94
N ILE A 178 11.73 13.50 15.71
CA ILE A 178 10.93 12.44 15.10
C ILE A 178 9.69 12.14 15.96
N ILE A 179 9.89 11.95 17.27
CA ILE A 179 8.80 11.71 18.24
C ILE A 179 7.81 12.87 18.21
N LEU A 180 8.30 14.11 18.26
CA LEU A 180 7.45 15.30 18.22
C LEU A 180 6.60 15.36 16.94
N LEU A 181 7.19 15.11 15.78
CA LEU A 181 6.48 15.10 14.50
C LEU A 181 5.38 14.02 14.48
N LEU A 182 5.70 12.80 14.91
CA LEU A 182 4.73 11.70 14.93
C LEU A 182 3.58 11.99 15.90
N LYS A 183 3.87 12.54 17.09
CA LYS A 183 2.85 13.00 18.04
C LYS A 183 1.92 14.06 17.44
N GLN A 184 2.48 15.06 16.76
CA GLN A 184 1.68 16.11 16.11
C GLN A 184 0.74 15.52 15.04
N MET A 185 1.24 14.61 14.20
CA MET A 185 0.43 13.98 13.17
C MET A 185 -0.62 13.03 13.77
N TRP A 186 -0.32 12.37 14.88
CA TRP A 186 -1.27 11.54 15.61
C TRP A 186 -2.41 12.39 16.21
N ILE A 187 -2.09 13.52 16.84
CA ILE A 187 -3.08 14.47 17.37
C ILE A 187 -4.00 14.96 16.24
N LEU A 188 -3.42 15.33 15.10
CA LEU A 188 -4.17 15.77 13.91
C LEU A 188 -5.13 14.70 13.37
N THR A 189 -4.82 13.42 13.62
CA THR A 189 -5.60 12.27 13.16
C THR A 189 -6.72 11.89 14.14
N LEU A 190 -6.68 12.38 15.38
CA LEU A 190 -7.52 11.89 16.47
C LEU A 190 -9.02 12.07 16.21
N ASP A 191 -9.43 13.25 15.75
CA ASP A 191 -10.84 13.53 15.43
C ASP A 191 -11.36 12.61 14.32
N HIS A 192 -10.54 12.40 13.28
CA HIS A 192 -10.90 11.49 12.20
C HIS A 192 -11.07 10.06 12.69
N ARG A 193 -10.20 9.62 13.60
CA ARG A 193 -10.23 8.29 14.20
C ARG A 193 -11.48 8.08 15.05
N LEU A 194 -11.82 9.04 15.91
CA LEU A 194 -13.02 8.96 16.75
C LEU A 194 -14.30 8.85 15.90
N LEU A 195 -14.38 9.63 14.83
CA LEU A 195 -15.49 9.57 13.89
C LEU A 195 -15.54 8.23 13.13
N THR A 196 -14.40 7.70 12.67
CA THR A 196 -14.35 6.37 12.02
C THR A 196 -14.81 5.28 12.97
N LEU A 197 -14.36 5.29 14.23
CA LEU A 197 -14.81 4.34 15.25
C LEU A 197 -16.32 4.43 15.50
N ALA A 198 -16.89 5.64 15.52
CA ALA A 198 -18.32 5.82 15.68
C ALA A 198 -19.10 5.24 14.49
N GLU A 199 -18.66 5.47 13.25
CA GLU A 199 -19.27 4.90 12.04
C GLU A 199 -19.18 3.35 12.03
N GLU A 200 -18.06 2.80 12.50
CA GLU A 200 -17.83 1.36 12.62
C GLU A 200 -18.82 0.69 13.57
N THR A 201 -19.14 1.31 14.71
CA THR A 201 -20.13 0.75 15.64
C THR A 201 -21.55 0.69 15.08
N SER A 202 -21.82 1.45 14.01
CA SER A 202 -23.16 1.55 13.40
C SER A 202 -23.37 0.66 12.18
N THR A 203 -22.30 0.08 11.62
CA THR A 203 -22.34 -0.64 10.34
C THR A 203 -21.99 -2.11 10.50
N SER A 204 -22.88 -3.01 10.09
CA SER A 204 -22.58 -4.45 10.05
C SER A 204 -21.73 -4.76 8.82
N ARG A 205 -20.45 -5.09 9.02
CA ARG A 205 -19.54 -5.50 7.93
C ARG A 205 -19.53 -7.03 7.75
N PRO A 206 -19.31 -7.53 6.52
CA PRO A 206 -19.10 -8.96 6.30
C PRO A 206 -17.91 -9.47 7.10
N GLN A 207 -18.09 -10.59 7.80
CA GLN A 207 -17.04 -11.26 8.56
C GLN A 207 -16.41 -12.33 7.68
N ILE A 208 -15.10 -12.26 7.49
CA ILE A 208 -14.34 -13.17 6.63
C ILE A 208 -13.29 -13.89 7.47
N ALA A 209 -13.34 -15.22 7.43
CA ALA A 209 -12.31 -16.06 8.04
C ALA A 209 -10.98 -15.81 7.35
N PHE A 210 -9.95 -15.39 8.08
CA PHE A 210 -8.60 -15.25 7.56
C PHE A 210 -7.69 -16.32 8.16
N SER A 211 -7.09 -17.12 7.29
CA SER A 211 -5.99 -18.02 7.66
C SER A 211 -4.69 -17.38 7.19
N VAL A 212 -3.67 -17.41 8.04
CA VAL A 212 -2.30 -17.08 7.65
C VAL A 212 -1.90 -18.00 6.49
N GLU A 213 -1.35 -17.42 5.42
CA GLU A 213 -0.88 -18.22 4.30
C GLU A 213 0.30 -19.11 4.76
N PRO A 214 0.35 -20.41 4.37
CA PRO A 214 1.49 -21.25 4.69
C PRO A 214 2.77 -20.62 4.12
N GLN A 215 3.80 -20.47 4.94
CA GLN A 215 5.12 -20.03 4.48
C GLN A 215 5.65 -21.07 3.47
N HIS A 216 5.65 -20.72 2.18
CA HIS A 216 6.28 -21.55 1.15
C HIS A 216 7.77 -21.18 1.02
N ASN A 217 8.64 -22.20 1.00
CA ASN A 217 10.11 -22.08 0.97
C ASN A 217 10.71 -21.53 -0.35
N TYR A 218 9.94 -20.79 -1.17
CA TYR A 218 10.47 -20.18 -2.39
C TYR A 218 11.19 -18.86 -2.06
N SER A 219 12.51 -18.86 -2.25
CA SER A 219 13.36 -17.68 -2.12
C SER A 219 13.30 -16.85 -3.40
N THR A 220 12.49 -15.79 -3.42
CA THR A 220 12.52 -14.79 -4.50
C THR A 220 13.61 -13.77 -4.18
N HIS A 221 14.83 -14.03 -4.68
CA HIS A 221 16.01 -13.21 -4.40
C HIS A 221 15.82 -11.71 -4.69
N LEU A 222 15.00 -11.33 -5.67
CA LEU A 222 14.72 -9.92 -6.02
C LEU A 222 13.96 -9.14 -4.93
N LEU A 223 13.18 -9.82 -4.10
CA LEU A 223 12.43 -9.21 -2.98
C LEU A 223 13.27 -9.15 -1.69
N THR A 224 14.42 -9.82 -1.68
CA THR A 224 15.32 -9.92 -0.52
C THR A 224 16.71 -9.36 -0.81
N LEU A 225 16.90 -8.65 -1.95
CA LEU A 225 18.20 -8.04 -2.25
C LEU A 225 18.51 -6.98 -1.17
N PRO A 226 19.62 -7.13 -0.43
CA PRO A 226 20.12 -6.06 0.40
C PRO A 226 20.49 -4.89 -0.52
N LEU A 227 20.10 -3.70 -0.08
CA LEU A 227 20.35 -2.45 -0.76
C LEU A 227 21.86 -2.25 -0.94
N LEU A 228 22.30 -2.12 -2.18
CA LEU A 228 23.55 -1.48 -2.52
C LEU A 228 23.19 -0.14 -3.16
N SER A 229 22.73 0.81 -2.36
CA SER A 229 22.61 2.19 -2.82
C SER A 229 23.93 2.89 -2.56
N THR A 230 24.51 3.52 -3.56
CA THR A 230 25.85 4.13 -3.52
C THR A 230 25.90 5.50 -2.84
N CYS A 231 24.79 5.98 -2.27
CA CYS A 231 24.67 7.29 -1.66
C CYS A 231 24.39 7.20 -0.15
N HIS A 232 25.35 6.61 0.58
CA HIS A 232 25.39 6.68 2.04
C HIS A 232 26.06 8.00 2.44
N ASP A 233 25.27 8.97 2.91
CA ASP A 233 25.80 10.05 3.76
C ASP A 233 25.45 9.73 5.21
N PRO A 234 26.37 9.14 6.00
CA PRO A 234 26.11 8.75 7.38
C PRO A 234 25.83 9.96 8.29
N ASN A 235 26.10 11.19 7.83
CA ASN A 235 25.80 12.41 8.58
C ASN A 235 24.39 12.94 8.31
N HIS A 236 23.67 12.39 7.34
CA HIS A 236 22.42 12.94 6.86
C HIS A 236 21.23 12.05 7.24
N ASN A 237 20.27 12.62 7.98
CA ASN A 237 19.14 11.87 8.50
C ASN A 237 17.96 11.84 7.51
N HIS A 238 18.03 10.92 6.53
CA HIS A 238 16.96 10.73 5.53
C HIS A 238 15.62 10.29 6.13
N VAL A 239 15.62 9.63 7.29
CA VAL A 239 14.39 9.30 8.02
C VAL A 239 13.69 10.57 8.46
N LEU A 240 14.40 11.47 9.16
CA LEU A 240 13.84 12.74 9.61
C LEU A 240 13.29 13.56 8.45
N GLU A 241 14.04 13.71 7.35
CA GLU A 241 13.58 14.46 6.17
C GLU A 241 12.32 13.85 5.57
N THR A 242 12.30 12.53 5.41
CA THR A 242 11.12 11.80 4.92
C THR A 242 9.90 12.12 5.79
N LEU A 243 10.05 12.07 7.12
CA LEU A 243 8.96 12.35 8.05
C LEU A 243 8.55 13.81 8.03
N GLN A 244 9.48 14.76 7.89
CA GLN A 244 9.18 16.19 7.79
C GLN A 244 8.36 16.51 6.53
N HIS A 245 8.76 15.99 5.38
CA HIS A 245 8.04 16.21 4.12
C HIS A 245 6.69 15.50 4.10
N THR A 246 6.63 14.27 4.61
CA THR A 246 5.36 13.54 4.80
C THR A 246 4.42 14.33 5.71
N SER A 247 4.89 14.78 6.87
CA SER A 247 4.12 15.58 7.82
C SER A 247 3.62 16.87 7.18
N THR A 248 4.44 17.55 6.37
CA THR A 248 4.05 18.79 5.69
C THR A 248 2.88 18.56 4.73
N ILE A 249 2.95 17.51 3.91
CA ILE A 249 1.88 17.16 2.97
C ILE A 249 0.61 16.77 3.74
N TYR A 250 0.76 15.90 4.73
CA TYR A 250 -0.35 15.37 5.52
C TYR A 250 -1.06 16.45 6.34
N HIS A 251 -0.29 17.31 7.00
CA HIS A 251 -0.80 18.45 7.77
C HIS A 251 -1.59 19.41 6.90
N ARG A 252 -1.06 19.74 5.72
CA ARG A 252 -1.78 20.60 4.76
C ARG A 252 -3.08 19.98 4.30
N ALA A 253 -3.08 18.67 4.05
CA ALA A 253 -4.27 17.95 3.61
C ALA A 253 -5.39 17.95 4.67
N ILE A 254 -5.05 17.78 5.94
CA ILE A 254 -6.04 17.65 7.01
C ILE A 254 -6.45 18.99 7.61
N GLU A 255 -5.49 19.85 7.95
CA GLU A 255 -5.80 21.13 8.59
C GLU A 255 -6.44 22.11 7.59
N PHE A 256 -5.96 22.12 6.35
CA PHE A 256 -6.48 22.97 5.30
C PHE A 256 -7.27 22.11 4.31
N LEU A 257 -8.49 21.71 4.70
CA LEU A 257 -9.40 20.81 3.97
C LEU A 257 -9.63 21.11 2.46
N ALA A 258 -9.13 22.23 1.95
CA ALA A 258 -9.11 22.60 0.53
C ALA A 258 -7.83 22.17 -0.24
N ILE A 259 -6.78 21.67 0.43
CA ILE A 259 -5.51 21.28 -0.18
C ILE A 259 -5.48 19.75 -0.34
N ASP A 260 -5.88 19.24 -1.50
CA ASP A 260 -5.73 17.80 -1.79
C ASP A 260 -4.25 17.37 -1.80
N PHE A 261 -3.98 16.08 -1.56
CA PHE A 261 -2.63 15.52 -1.55
C PHE A 261 -1.79 15.85 -2.81
N PRO A 262 -2.29 15.68 -4.05
CA PRO A 262 -1.56 16.01 -5.27
C PRO A 262 -1.58 17.51 -5.62
N SER A 263 -2.06 18.38 -4.72
CA SER A 263 -2.10 19.83 -4.96
C SER A 263 -0.72 20.38 -5.33
N PRO A 264 -0.63 21.33 -6.29
CA PRO A 264 0.62 22.00 -6.62
C PRO A 264 1.33 22.66 -5.41
N LEU A 265 0.56 23.01 -4.36
CA LEU A 265 1.13 23.55 -3.11
C LEU A 265 2.03 22.54 -2.39
N ASN A 266 1.79 21.24 -2.60
CA ASN A 266 2.59 20.16 -2.04
C ASN A 266 3.75 19.73 -2.96
N GLU A 267 3.91 20.32 -4.15
CA GLU A 267 4.86 19.85 -5.16
C GLU A 267 6.31 19.80 -4.65
N ARG A 268 6.77 20.87 -4.00
CA ARG A 268 8.12 20.92 -3.44
C ARG A 268 8.34 19.86 -2.36
N ALA A 269 7.44 19.80 -1.38
CA ALA A 269 7.50 18.81 -0.31
C ALA A 269 7.44 17.38 -0.86
N TYR A 270 6.68 17.16 -1.93
CA TYR A 270 6.58 15.87 -2.60
C TYR A 270 7.88 15.47 -3.32
N GLN A 271 8.52 16.39 -4.03
CA GLN A 271 9.82 16.14 -4.67
C GLN A 271 10.91 15.86 -3.64
N ASP A 272 10.93 16.63 -2.55
CA ASP A 272 11.86 16.42 -1.45
C ASP A 272 11.58 15.08 -0.75
N LEU A 273 10.32 14.70 -0.57
CA LEU A 273 9.92 13.38 -0.06
C LEU A 273 10.41 12.23 -0.95
N CYS A 274 10.22 12.33 -2.27
CA CYS A 274 10.71 11.31 -3.20
C CYS A 274 12.24 11.15 -3.11
N THR A 275 12.94 12.28 -2.98
CA THR A 275 14.39 12.32 -2.87
C THR A 275 14.88 11.75 -1.54
N ALA A 276 14.23 12.09 -0.42
CA ALA A 276 14.60 11.61 0.90
C ALA A 276 14.28 10.11 1.08
N PHE A 277 13.08 9.68 0.68
CA PHE A 277 12.67 8.27 0.81
C PHE A 277 13.41 7.33 -0.15
N GLY A 278 13.83 7.82 -1.32
CA GLY A 278 14.66 7.08 -2.27
C GLY A 278 16.09 6.83 -1.77
N LYS A 279 16.55 7.57 -0.75
CA LYS A 279 17.87 7.36 -0.14
C LYS A 279 17.79 6.34 0.99
N CYS A 280 18.84 5.53 1.13
CA CYS A 280 18.92 4.55 2.21
C CYS A 280 19.24 5.24 3.53
N SER A 281 18.62 4.80 4.61
CA SER A 281 19.11 5.04 5.97
C SER A 281 19.94 3.84 6.40
N ASP A 282 21.12 4.07 7.00
CA ASP A 282 21.92 3.00 7.63
C ASP A 282 21.19 2.34 8.81
N ASP A 283 20.13 2.99 9.30
CA ASP A 283 19.26 2.49 10.35
C ASP A 283 18.19 1.54 9.77
N ASP A 284 18.01 0.39 10.42
CA ASP A 284 16.87 -0.54 10.23
C ASP A 284 15.54 0.09 10.70
N PHE A 285 15.40 1.41 10.66
CA PHE A 285 14.27 2.18 11.18
C PHE A 285 12.95 1.72 10.59
N TRP A 286 12.86 1.61 9.26
CA TRP A 286 11.63 1.19 8.57
C TRP A 286 11.24 -0.26 8.87
N VAL A 287 12.21 -1.11 9.21
CA VAL A 287 11.99 -2.49 9.65
C VAL A 287 11.46 -2.50 11.08
N ARG A 288 12.01 -1.66 11.97
CA ARG A 288 11.57 -1.56 13.38
C ARG A 288 10.23 -0.85 13.53
N TYR A 289 9.92 0.10 12.64
CA TYR A 289 8.74 0.96 12.69
C TYR A 289 7.91 0.88 11.38
N PRO A 290 7.29 -0.28 11.10
CA PRO A 290 6.53 -0.51 9.87
C PRO A 290 5.25 0.32 9.78
N GLY A 291 4.70 0.80 10.90
CA GLY A 291 3.51 1.66 10.93
C GLY A 291 3.81 3.07 10.47
N VAL A 292 4.96 3.59 10.88
CA VAL A 292 5.48 4.85 10.34
C VAL A 292 5.71 4.72 8.84
N GLN A 293 6.32 3.61 8.39
CA GLN A 293 6.55 3.36 6.97
C GLN A 293 5.24 3.32 6.17
N LEU A 294 4.23 2.59 6.66
CA LEU A 294 2.93 2.51 6.00
C LEU A 294 2.29 3.90 5.85
N TRP A 295 2.33 4.75 6.88
CA TRP A 295 1.81 6.11 6.82
C TRP A 295 2.53 6.95 5.76
N VAL A 296 3.87 6.91 5.73
CA VAL A 296 4.67 7.59 4.69
C VAL A 296 4.27 7.12 3.29
N LEU A 297 4.11 5.80 3.10
CA LEU A 297 3.73 5.23 1.81
C LEU A 297 2.32 5.63 1.38
N LEU A 298 1.37 5.74 2.31
CA LEU A 298 0.01 6.18 2.01
C LEU A 298 -0.01 7.65 1.57
N VAL A 299 0.70 8.52 2.28
CA VAL A 299 0.83 9.94 1.92
C VAL A 299 1.54 10.11 0.58
N GLY A 300 2.67 9.42 0.37
CA GLY A 300 3.41 9.44 -0.89
C GLY A 300 2.57 8.94 -2.06
N THR A 301 1.82 7.84 -1.86
CA THR A 301 0.91 7.30 -2.88
C THR A 301 -0.19 8.30 -3.22
N ALA A 302 -0.84 8.92 -2.23
CA ALA A 302 -1.89 9.92 -2.47
C ALA A 302 -1.34 11.17 -3.19
N ALA A 303 -0.16 11.65 -2.80
CA ALA A 303 0.49 12.83 -3.39
C ALA A 303 1.03 12.57 -4.81
N SER A 304 1.25 11.31 -5.16
CA SER A 304 1.72 10.88 -6.49
C SER A 304 0.62 10.80 -7.56
N ARG A 305 -0.65 11.05 -7.20
CA ARG A 305 -1.77 10.95 -8.13
C ARG A 305 -1.53 11.78 -9.40
N GLY A 306 -1.62 11.11 -10.56
CA GLY A 306 -1.40 11.73 -11.87
C GLY A 306 0.07 12.02 -12.21
N LYS A 307 1.02 11.52 -11.40
CA LYS A 307 2.46 11.69 -11.60
C LYS A 307 3.13 10.35 -11.95
N LYS A 308 4.29 10.40 -12.62
CA LYS A 308 5.05 9.21 -13.05
C LYS A 308 5.58 8.39 -11.86
N GLU A 309 5.76 9.05 -10.72
CA GLU A 309 6.21 8.46 -9.46
C GLU A 309 5.15 7.54 -8.82
N ALA A 310 3.91 7.53 -9.30
CA ALA A 310 2.86 6.68 -8.76
C ALA A 310 3.21 5.18 -8.78
N ALA A 311 3.91 4.70 -9.82
CA ALA A 311 4.41 3.31 -9.82
C ALA A 311 5.39 3.04 -8.68
N PHE A 312 6.27 4.00 -8.37
CA PHE A 312 7.23 3.86 -7.28
C PHE A 312 6.49 3.66 -5.97
N TRP A 313 5.59 4.58 -5.62
CA TRP A 313 4.84 4.51 -4.36
C TRP A 313 3.93 3.29 -4.28
N MET A 314 3.23 2.95 -5.37
CA MET A 314 2.39 1.73 -5.43
C MET A 314 3.20 0.45 -5.27
N PHE A 315 4.39 0.37 -5.84
CA PHE A 315 5.25 -0.80 -5.70
C PHE A 315 5.67 -1.00 -4.23
N TYR A 316 6.09 0.06 -3.54
CA TYR A 316 6.43 -0.03 -2.11
C TYR A 316 5.22 -0.25 -1.21
N LEU A 317 4.09 0.39 -1.50
CA LEU A 317 2.85 0.18 -0.76
C LEU A 317 2.37 -1.26 -0.92
N SER A 318 2.44 -1.84 -2.12
CA SER A 318 2.10 -3.24 -2.32
C SER A 318 3.00 -4.19 -1.54
N ARG A 319 4.31 -3.89 -1.49
CA ARG A 319 5.28 -4.70 -0.75
C ARG A 319 5.07 -4.62 0.76
N THR A 320 4.77 -3.43 1.28
CA THR A 320 4.62 -3.18 2.72
C THR A 320 3.25 -3.58 3.22
N GLY A 321 2.21 -3.32 2.42
CA GLY A 321 0.82 -3.71 2.72
C GLY A 321 0.57 -5.21 2.56
N SER A 322 1.41 -5.94 1.82
CA SER A 322 1.38 -7.40 1.75
C SER A 322 2.00 -7.99 3.02
N PHE A 323 1.32 -7.87 4.16
CA PHE A 323 1.82 -8.35 5.45
C PHE A 323 1.93 -9.89 5.48
N SER A 324 3.03 -10.38 6.05
CA SER A 324 3.34 -11.81 6.17
C SER A 324 2.67 -12.47 7.39
N ASN A 325 2.17 -11.69 8.35
CA ASN A 325 1.43 -12.20 9.50
C ASN A 325 0.05 -11.53 9.65
N ALA A 326 -0.85 -12.26 10.31
CA ALA A 326 -2.25 -11.90 10.53
C ALA A 326 -2.47 -10.68 11.45
N ALA A 327 -1.76 -10.57 12.57
CA ALA A 327 -1.91 -9.45 13.50
C ALA A 327 -1.55 -8.12 12.85
N ASN A 328 -0.43 -8.09 12.13
CA ASN A 328 0.05 -6.92 11.40
C ASN A 328 -0.84 -6.58 10.21
N TRP A 329 -1.43 -7.59 9.57
CA TRP A 329 -2.46 -7.38 8.55
C TRP A 329 -3.66 -6.60 9.10
N LEU A 330 -4.19 -7.01 10.26
CA LEU A 330 -5.35 -6.35 10.87
C LEU A 330 -5.05 -4.88 11.18
N THR A 331 -3.93 -4.62 11.85
CA THR A 331 -3.55 -3.25 12.23
C THR A 331 -3.23 -2.38 11.00
N GLY A 332 -2.51 -2.91 10.01
CA GLY A 332 -2.21 -2.19 8.78
C GLY A 332 -3.46 -1.86 7.96
N ASN A 333 -4.38 -2.81 7.83
CA ASN A 333 -5.66 -2.61 7.15
C ASN A 333 -6.53 -1.55 7.86
N ALA A 334 -6.56 -1.54 9.20
CA ALA A 334 -7.24 -0.48 9.96
C ALA A 334 -6.64 0.91 9.67
N ALA A 335 -5.32 1.02 9.61
CA ALA A 335 -4.64 2.28 9.26
C ALA A 335 -4.97 2.73 7.82
N ILE A 336 -5.00 1.82 6.85
CA ILE A 336 -5.38 2.12 5.46
C ILE A 336 -6.84 2.60 5.39
N ARG A 337 -7.76 1.96 6.12
CA ARG A 337 -9.17 2.39 6.19
C ARG A 337 -9.31 3.79 6.75
N LEU A 338 -8.64 4.07 7.87
CA LEU A 338 -8.65 5.40 8.46
C LEU A 338 -8.14 6.45 7.46
N PHE A 339 -7.07 6.14 6.73
CA PHE A 339 -6.55 7.03 5.69
C PHE A 339 -7.56 7.27 4.54
N LEU A 340 -8.23 6.22 4.08
CA LEU A 340 -9.28 6.33 3.06
C LEU A 340 -10.50 7.13 3.55
N ASP A 341 -10.87 7.00 4.82
CA ASP A 341 -11.92 7.80 5.45
C ASP A 341 -11.54 9.28 5.52
N ILE A 342 -10.28 9.58 5.85
CA ILE A 342 -9.75 10.96 5.80
C ILE A 342 -9.90 11.50 4.38
N GLN A 343 -9.43 10.76 3.36
CA GLN A 343 -9.58 11.19 1.96
C GLN A 343 -11.05 11.36 1.55
N ARG A 344 -11.96 10.49 2.02
CA ARG A 344 -13.40 10.64 1.78
C ARG A 344 -13.93 11.95 2.36
N ARG A 345 -13.66 12.22 3.63
CA ARG A 345 -14.15 13.44 4.29
C ARG A 345 -13.57 14.71 3.68
N MET A 346 -12.31 14.68 3.25
CA MET A 346 -11.72 15.79 2.49
C MET A 346 -12.48 16.06 1.18
N ARG A 347 -12.85 15.01 0.42
CA ARG A 347 -13.65 15.17 -0.80
C ARG A 347 -15.04 15.73 -0.51
N ASP A 348 -15.70 15.21 0.51
CA ASP A 348 -17.06 15.61 0.89
C ASP A 348 -17.08 17.08 1.36
N ALA A 349 -16.07 17.50 2.13
CA ALA A 349 -15.89 18.88 2.55
C ALA A 349 -15.63 19.81 1.35
N GLY A 350 -14.75 19.41 0.43
CA GLY A 350 -14.49 20.16 -0.81
C GLY A 350 -15.74 20.36 -1.65
N ALA A 351 -16.56 19.32 -1.85
CA ALA A 351 -17.81 19.38 -2.60
C ALA A 351 -18.88 20.27 -1.95
N SER A 352 -18.87 20.41 -0.62
CA SER A 352 -19.81 21.30 0.10
C SER A 352 -19.45 22.80 0.02
N SER A 353 -18.22 23.11 -0.41
CA SER A 353 -17.68 24.48 -0.48
C SER A 353 -17.70 25.09 -1.89
N SER A 354 -18.05 24.29 -2.91
CA SER A 354 -18.22 24.65 -4.32
C SER A 354 -19.69 24.74 -4.70
#